data_AF-A0A897MVB9-F1
#
_entry.id   AF-A0A897MVB9-F1
#
_cell.length_a   1.000
_cell.length_b   1.000
_cell.length_c   1.000
_cell.angle_alpha   90.00
_cell.angle_beta   90.00
_cell.angle_gamma   90.00
#
_symmetry.space_group_name_H-M   'P 1'
#
loop_
_entity.id
_entity.type
_entity.pdbx_description
1 polymer ?
#
loop_
_entity_poly.entity_id
_entity_poly.type
_entity_poly.pdbx_seq_one_letter_code
_entity_poly.pdbx_strand_id
1 'polypeptide(L)'
;MSDGSDSWWSITGDTPGERMRNGWLQILLLAGVVWFGALVVYNVVSVLIDPITATAVLLVGGLFVGFKLKDWLVNPGEDTSETDADNQ
;
A
#
# COMPACT_ATOMS: atom_id res chain seq x y z
N MET A 1 5.21 30.43 -16.51
CA MET A 1 6.07 29.24 -16.55
C MET A 1 5.18 28.07 -16.16
N SER A 2 5.01 27.10 -17.05
CA SER A 2 4.14 25.95 -16.83
C SER A 2 4.79 25.03 -15.80
N ASP A 3 4.26 24.98 -14.58
CA ASP A 3 4.63 23.93 -13.62
C ASP A 3 4.02 22.61 -14.12
N GLY A 4 4.77 21.94 -14.99
CA GLY A 4 4.50 20.61 -15.52
C GLY A 4 4.72 19.50 -14.49
N SER A 5 4.14 19.66 -13.29
CA SER A 5 4.05 18.57 -12.33
C SER A 5 2.73 17.83 -12.55
N ASP A 6 2.61 17.14 -13.68
CA ASP A 6 1.63 16.07 -13.81
C ASP A 6 1.99 15.02 -12.76
N SER A 7 1.33 15.11 -11.60
CA SER A 7 1.54 14.20 -10.48
C SER A 7 1.36 12.77 -11.00
N TRP A 8 2.31 11.88 -10.75
CA TRP A 8 2.19 10.47 -11.14
C TRP A 8 0.92 9.81 -10.56
N TRP A 9 0.42 10.34 -9.45
CA TRP A 9 -0.83 9.94 -8.82
C TRP A 9 -2.08 10.48 -9.51
N SER A 10 -1.92 11.41 -10.45
CA SER A 10 -2.99 11.97 -11.27
C SER A 10 -3.13 11.13 -12.55
N ILE A 11 -4.30 10.55 -12.72
CA ILE A 11 -4.65 9.82 -13.93
C ILE A 11 -5.21 10.82 -14.95
N THR A 12 -4.37 11.23 -15.88
CA THR A 12 -4.73 12.20 -16.93
C THR A 12 -5.68 11.58 -17.96
N GLY A 13 -6.75 12.30 -18.28
CA GLY A 13 -7.71 11.95 -19.33
C GLY A 13 -8.93 12.87 -19.30
N ASP A 14 -9.38 13.29 -20.48
CA ASP A 14 -10.52 14.19 -20.65
C ASP A 14 -11.86 13.46 -20.52
N THR A 15 -11.86 12.14 -20.73
CA THR A 15 -13.02 11.26 -20.57
C THR A 15 -12.79 10.18 -19.50
N PRO A 16 -13.87 9.69 -18.84
CA PRO A 16 -13.77 8.62 -17.85
C PRO A 16 -13.11 7.33 -18.39
N GLY A 17 -13.36 7.00 -19.66
CA GLY A 17 -12.79 5.81 -20.31
C GLY A 17 -11.28 5.90 -20.54
N GLU A 18 -10.78 7.08 -20.91
CA GLU A 18 -9.34 7.31 -21.07
C GLU A 18 -8.59 7.31 -19.74
N ARG A 19 -9.21 7.87 -18.70
CA ARG A 19 -8.68 7.77 -17.33
C ARG A 19 -8.58 6.32 -16.87
N MET A 20 -9.66 5.53 -17.02
CA MET A 20 -9.60 4.11 -16.68
C MET A 20 -8.47 3.40 -17.43
N ARG A 21 -8.39 3.55 -18.76
CA ARG A 21 -7.36 2.92 -19.59
C ARG A 21 -5.93 3.28 -19.16
N ASN A 22 -5.67 4.55 -18.87
CA ASN A 22 -4.34 5.03 -18.47
C ASN A 22 -4.00 4.63 -17.03
N GLY A 23 -4.99 4.54 -16.14
CA GLY A 23 -4.82 4.09 -14.76
C GLY A 23 -4.47 2.60 -14.62
N TRP A 24 -4.84 1.75 -15.59
CA TRP A 24 -4.54 0.31 -15.54
C TRP A 24 -3.05 -0.01 -15.45
N LEU A 25 -2.21 0.72 -16.19
CA LEU A 25 -0.76 0.53 -16.15
C LEU A 25 -0.20 0.85 -14.75
N GLN A 26 -0.70 1.90 -14.10
CA GLN A 26 -0.30 2.24 -12.74
C GLN A 26 -0.76 1.19 -11.72
N ILE A 27 -1.99 0.68 -11.85
CA ILE A 27 -2.50 -0.40 -10.99
C ILE A 27 -1.67 -1.67 -11.16
N LEU A 28 -1.35 -2.06 -12.40
CA LEU A 28 -0.52 -3.24 -12.67
C LEU A 28 0.90 -3.09 -12.10
N LEU A 29 1.51 -1.90 -12.22
CA LEU A 29 2.81 -1.62 -11.62
C LEU A 29 2.76 -1.69 -10.10
N LEU A 30 1.76 -1.06 -9.46
CA LEU A 30 1.57 -1.13 -8.01
C LEU A 30 1.37 -2.58 -7.55
N ALA A 31 0.49 -3.33 -8.21
CA ALA A 31 0.26 -4.74 -7.92
C ALA A 31 1.54 -5.56 -8.09
N GLY A 32 2.32 -5.30 -9.15
CA GLY A 32 3.60 -5.95 -9.40
C GLY A 32 4.64 -5.66 -8.32
N VAL A 33 4.76 -4.42 -7.87
CA VAL A 33 5.67 -4.03 -6.78
C VAL A 33 5.28 -4.68 -5.47
N VAL A 34 3.99 -4.66 -5.12
CA VAL A 34 3.47 -5.32 -3.90
C VAL A 34 3.74 -6.82 -3.95
N TRP A 35 3.45 -7.46 -5.09
CA TRP A 35 3.69 -8.89 -5.30
C TRP A 35 5.18 -9.24 -5.18
N PHE A 36 6.05 -8.49 -5.84
CA PHE A 36 7.48 -8.70 -5.77
C PHE A 36 8.03 -8.50 -4.35
N GLY A 37 7.54 -7.48 -3.64
CA GLY A 37 7.87 -7.26 -2.23
C GLY A 37 7.47 -8.46 -1.36
N ALA A 38 6.26 -8.99 -1.55
CA ALA A 38 5.79 -10.18 -0.84
C ALA A 38 6.67 -11.41 -1.12
N LEU A 39 7.12 -11.60 -2.37
CA LEU A 39 8.04 -12.68 -2.74
C LEU A 39 9.40 -12.53 -2.04
N VAL A 40 9.96 -11.33 -1.99
CA VAL A 40 11.24 -11.09 -1.29
C VAL A 40 11.09 -11.41 0.20
N VAL A 41 10.03 -10.91 0.85
CA VAL A 41 9.74 -11.21 2.25
C VAL A 41 9.58 -12.71 2.48
N TYR A 42 8.83 -13.40 1.61
CA TYR A 42 8.70 -14.87 1.68
C TYR A 42 10.06 -15.57 1.66
N ASN A 43 10.91 -15.22 0.70
CA ASN A 43 12.21 -15.88 0.52
C ASN A 43 13.13 -15.61 1.73
N VAL A 44 13.13 -14.40 2.27
CA VAL A 44 13.92 -14.06 3.47
C VAL A 44 13.41 -14.82 4.71
N VAL A 45 12.10 -14.81 4.94
CA VAL A 45 11.50 -15.44 6.12
C VAL A 45 11.56 -16.98 6.03
N SER A 46 11.39 -17.55 4.84
CA SER A 46 11.45 -19.01 4.66
C SER A 46 12.84 -19.60 4.87
N VAL A 47 13.91 -18.81 4.66
CA VAL A 47 15.28 -19.20 5.02
C VAL A 47 15.48 -19.26 6.54
N LEU A 48 14.71 -18.50 7.32
CA LEU A 48 14.90 -18.34 8.76
C LEU A 48 14.06 -19.30 9.63
N ILE A 49 12.81 -19.62 9.23
CA ILE A 49 11.80 -20.23 10.13
C ILE A 49 10.95 -21.32 9.45
N ASP A 50 11.42 -21.87 8.34
CA ASP A 50 10.73 -22.84 7.47
C ASP A 50 9.64 -22.25 6.54
N PRO A 51 9.41 -22.84 5.34
CA PRO A 51 8.49 -22.30 4.33
C PRO A 51 7.02 -22.25 4.76
N ILE A 52 6.57 -23.23 5.57
CA ILE A 52 5.19 -23.30 6.04
C ILE A 52 4.90 -22.14 7.01
N THR A 53 5.79 -21.91 7.97
CA THR A 53 5.70 -20.80 8.92
C THR A 53 5.81 -19.46 8.21
N ALA A 54 6.70 -19.32 7.23
CA ALA A 54 6.82 -18.11 6.41
C ALA A 54 5.52 -17.77 5.66
N THR A 55 4.81 -18.78 5.17
CA THR A 55 3.49 -18.61 4.55
C THR A 55 2.47 -18.10 5.57
N ALA A 56 2.43 -18.68 6.77
CA ALA A 56 1.55 -18.24 7.83
C ALA A 56 1.83 -16.79 8.26
N VAL A 57 3.12 -16.41 8.39
CA VAL A 57 3.53 -15.04 8.70
C VAL A 57 3.10 -14.06 7.60
N LEU A 58 3.22 -14.43 6.33
CA LEU A 58 2.75 -13.59 5.23
C LEU A 58 1.23 -13.42 5.22
N LEU A 59 0.47 -14.47 5.53
CA LEU A 59 -0.99 -14.37 5.57
C LEU A 59 -1.45 -13.51 6.74
N VAL A 60 -0.92 -13.73 7.94
CA VAL A 60 -1.28 -12.97 9.14
C VAL A 60 -0.78 -11.53 9.04
N GLY A 61 0.48 -11.34 8.66
CA GLY A 61 1.09 -10.02 8.47
C GLY A 61 0.44 -9.23 7.34
N GLY A 62 0.15 -9.88 6.21
CA GLY A 62 -0.56 -9.27 5.09
C GLY A 62 -1.98 -8.84 5.47
N LEU A 63 -2.71 -9.67 6.22
CA LEU A 63 -4.03 -9.33 6.73
C LEU A 63 -3.97 -8.13 7.70
N PHE A 64 -3.00 -8.12 8.61
CA PHE A 64 -2.79 -7.02 9.56
C PHE A 64 -2.49 -5.69 8.84
N VAL A 65 -1.56 -5.71 7.88
CA VAL A 65 -1.23 -4.53 7.06
C VAL A 65 -2.46 -4.08 6.25
N GLY A 66 -3.23 -5.02 5.70
CA GLY A 66 -4.47 -4.71 4.98
C GLY A 66 -5.52 -4.02 5.85
N PHE A 67 -5.73 -4.49 7.08
CA PHE A 67 -6.63 -3.82 8.03
C PHE A 67 -6.12 -2.44 8.43
N LYS A 68 -4.83 -2.30 8.75
CA LYS A 68 -4.23 -0.99 9.07
C LYS A 68 -4.34 0.00 7.91
N LEU A 69 -4.11 -0.45 6.68
CA LEU A 69 -4.26 0.39 5.49
C LEU A 69 -5.71 0.80 5.27
N LYS A 70 -6.67 -0.13 5.46
CA LYS A 70 -8.09 0.17 5.41
C LYS A 70 -8.47 1.22 6.46
N ASP A 71 -8.03 1.05 7.70
CA ASP A 71 -8.34 1.98 8.78
C ASP A 71 -7.75 3.36 8.50
N TRP A 72 -6.52 3.44 8.00
CA TRP A 72 -5.89 4.69 7.55
C TRP A 72 -6.66 5.37 6.40
N LEU A 73 -7.15 4.59 5.43
CA LEU A 73 -7.92 5.12 4.30
C LEU A 73 -9.32 5.60 4.70
N VAL A 74 -9.95 4.94 5.67
CA VAL A 74 -11.33 5.24 6.09
C VAL A 74 -11.37 6.35 7.15
N ASN A 75 -10.43 6.33 8.11
CA ASN A 75 -10.30 7.29 9.20
C ASN A 75 -8.90 7.93 9.24
N PRO A 76 -8.51 8.76 8.25
CA PRO A 76 -7.19 9.39 8.20
C PRO A 76 -6.91 10.42 9.31
N GLY A 77 -7.84 10.61 10.27
CA GLY A 77 -7.81 11.68 11.28
C GLY A 77 -7.77 11.24 12.74
N GLU A 78 -7.82 9.95 13.08
CA GLU A 78 -7.79 9.49 14.49
C GLU A 78 -6.40 9.07 14.99
N ASP A 79 -5.41 8.90 14.10
CA ASP A 79 -4.06 8.45 14.47
C ASP A 79 -3.11 9.60 14.90
N THR A 80 -3.59 10.84 15.07
CA THR A 80 -2.78 11.98 15.54
C THR A 80 -3.25 12.62 16.84
N SER A 81 -4.06 11.90 17.64
CA SER A 81 -4.54 12.37 18.94
C SER A 81 -4.15 11.47 20.12
N GLU A 82 -2.93 10.94 20.13
CA GLU A 82 -2.30 10.38 21.33
C GLU A 82 -0.83 10.83 21.46
N THR A 83 -0.57 12.13 21.36
CA THR A 83 0.63 12.76 21.95
C THR A 83 0.34 14.24 22.17
N ASP A 84 -0.29 14.59 23.30
CA ASP A 84 0.24 15.56 24.27
C ASP A 84 -0.83 16.07 25.27
N ALA A 85 -0.41 16.06 26.53
CA ALA A 85 -0.87 16.88 27.65
C ALA A 85 -2.28 16.67 28.23
N ASP A 86 -2.35 15.95 29.37
CA ASP A 86 -2.73 16.68 30.57
C ASP A 86 -2.00 16.15 31.81
N ASN A 87 -1.16 17.03 32.36
CA ASN A 87 -0.69 16.96 33.74
C ASN A 87 -1.88 17.37 34.62
N GLN A 88 -2.43 16.45 35.39
CA GLN A 88 -3.04 16.74 36.70
C GLN A 88 -2.71 15.65 37.71
#